data_AF-A0A3B9INX2-F1
#
_entry.id   AF-A0A3B9INX2-F1
#
_cell.length_a   1.000
_cell.length_b   1.000
_cell.length_c   1.000
_cell.angle_alpha   90.00
_cell.angle_beta   90.00
_cell.angle_gamma   90.00
#
_symmetry.space_group_name_H-M   'P 1'
#
loop_
_entity.id
_entity.type
_entity.pdbx_description
1 polymer ?
#
loop_
_entity_poly.entity_id
_entity_poly.type
_entity_poly.pdbx_seq_one_letter_code
_entity_poly.pdbx_strand_id
1 'polypeptide(L)' 'GRRIVEMVKDDLKPSDILTRPAFENAIRVNGAIGGSTNAVVHLLAIAGR' A
#
# COMPACT_ATOMS: atom_id res chain seq x y z
N GLY A 1 -13.04 -12.60 -0.67
CA GLY A 1 -14.40 -12.15 -1.00
C GLY A 1 -15.03 -11.32 0.11
N ARG A 2 -15.31 -11.89 1.28
CA ARG A 2 -16.08 -11.21 2.34
C ARG A 2 -15.56 -9.81 2.71
N ARG A 3 -14.25 -9.64 2.95
CA ARG A 3 -13.70 -8.32 3.32
C ARG A 3 -13.88 -7.26 2.23
N ILE A 4 -13.71 -7.61 0.95
CA ILE A 4 -13.89 -6.61 -0.12
C ILE A 4 -15.36 -6.18 -0.24
N VAL A 5 -16.32 -7.08 0.04
CA VAL A 5 -17.75 -6.73 0.10
C VAL A 5 -18.05 -5.77 1.26
N GLU A 6 -17.42 -5.97 2.42
CA GLU A 6 -17.52 -5.05 3.56
C GLU A 6 -16.89 -3.70 3.25
N MET A 7 -15.70 -3.67 2.63
CA MET A 7 -15.04 -2.41 2.24
C MET A 7 -15.91 -1.54 1.33
N VAL A 8 -16.69 -2.16 0.44
CA VAL A 8 -17.68 -1.43 -0.38
C VAL A 8 -18.80 -0.84 0.48
N LYS A 9 -19.30 -1.58 1.49
CA LYS A 9 -20.31 -1.07 2.43
C LYS A 9 -19.77 0.04 3.33
N ASP A 10 -18.50 -0.07 3.71
CA ASP A 10 -17.78 0.90 4.56
C ASP A 10 -17.33 2.15 3.77
N ASP A 11 -17.53 2.18 2.44
CA ASP A 11 -16.95 3.18 1.52
C ASP A 11 -15.43 3.38 1.69
N LEU A 12 -14.74 2.29 2.06
CA LEU A 12 -13.30 2.28 2.29
C LEU A 12 -12.57 2.11 0.95
N LYS A 13 -12.08 3.23 0.41
CA LYS A 13 -11.41 3.32 -0.89
C LYS A 13 -9.91 3.07 -0.77
N PRO A 14 -9.23 2.65 -1.85
CA PRO A 14 -7.77 2.56 -1.86
C PRO A 14 -7.07 3.86 -1.45
N SER A 15 -7.61 5.03 -1.81
CA SER A 15 -7.08 6.34 -1.42
C SER A 15 -7.07 6.57 0.10
N ASP A 16 -7.98 5.92 0.82
CA ASP A 16 -8.10 6.04 2.28
C ASP A 16 -7.01 5.21 2.99
N ILE A 17 -6.44 4.23 2.30
CA ILE A 17 -5.42 3.31 2.82
C ILE A 17 -4.02 3.69 2.29
N LEU A 18 -3.91 3.98 0.99
CA LEU A 18 -2.66 4.28 0.28
C LEU A 18 -2.23 5.73 0.50
N THR A 19 -2.06 6.08 1.77
CA THR A 19 -1.62 7.41 2.21
C THR A 19 -0.09 7.50 2.26
N ARG A 20 0.47 8.72 2.31
CA ARG A 20 1.92 8.92 2.46
C ARG A 20 2.51 8.12 3.64
N PRO A 21 1.90 8.10 4.84
CA PRO A 21 2.36 7.22 5.93
C PRO A 21 2.36 5.72 5.58
N ALA A 22 1.38 5.24 4.82
CA ALA A 22 1.34 3.82 4.40
C ALA A 22 2.52 3.48 3.48
N PHE A 23 2.89 4.38 2.56
CA PHE A 23 4.08 4.20 1.72
C PHE A 23 5.38 4.26 2.54
N GLU A 24 5.49 5.17 3.50
CA GLU A 24 6.66 5.19 4.39
C GLU A 24 6.78 3.90 5.20
N ASN A 25 5.66 3.37 5.69
CA ASN A 25 5.64 2.09 6.39
C ASN A 25 6.06 0.94 5.47
N ALA A 26 5.60 0.92 4.21
CA ALA A 26 6.04 -0.08 3.24
C ALA A 26 7.55 -0.02 2.97
N ILE A 27 8.12 1.18 2.86
CA ILE A 27 9.57 1.39 2.69
C ILE A 27 10.33 0.88 3.94
N ARG A 28 9.88 1.24 5.14
CA ARG A 28 10.49 0.80 6.41
C ARG A 28 10.49 -0.71 6.52
N VAL A 29 9.36 -1.35 6.26
CA VAL A 29 9.24 -2.82 6.32
C VAL A 29 10.12 -3.48 5.28
N ASN A 30 10.10 -3.01 4.02
CA ASN A 30 10.93 -3.58 2.96
C ASN A 30 12.43 -3.50 3.32
N GLY A 31 12.88 -2.38 3.86
CA GLY A 31 14.26 -2.23 4.34
C GLY A 31 14.57 -3.17 5.51
N ALA A 32 13.68 -3.26 6.49
CA ALA A 32 13.87 -4.08 7.69
C ALA A 32 14.00 -5.58 7.39
N ILE A 33 13.29 -6.07 6.37
CA ILE A 33 13.31 -7.50 5.99
C ILE A 33 14.33 -7.82 4.89
N GLY A 34 15.09 -6.84 4.40
CA GLY A 34 15.98 -7.03 3.24
C GLY A 34 15.20 -7.39 1.96
N GLY A 35 14.04 -6.77 1.77
CA GLY A 35 13.15 -7.06 0.64
C GLY A 35 13.75 -6.70 -0.73
N SER A 36 13.09 -7.17 -1.79
CA SER A 36 13.56 -7.00 -3.17
C SER A 36 13.78 -5.52 -3.53
N THR A 37 14.84 -5.23 -4.27
CA THR A 37 15.10 -3.90 -4.83
C THR A 37 13.99 -3.45 -5.80
N ASN A 38 13.27 -4.38 -6.42
CA ASN A 38 12.10 -4.08 -7.27
C ASN A 38 10.96 -3.40 -6.51
N ALA A 39 10.90 -3.53 -5.17
CA ALA A 39 9.91 -2.84 -4.36
C ALA A 39 9.97 -1.32 -4.56
N VAL A 40 11.14 -0.73 -4.83
CA VAL A 40 11.28 0.72 -5.06
C VAL A 40 10.48 1.15 -6.30
N VAL A 41 10.65 0.48 -7.43
CA VAL A 41 9.97 0.82 -8.68
C VAL A 41 8.47 0.62 -8.55
N HIS A 42 8.04 -0.48 -7.91
CA HIS A 42 6.62 -0.75 -7.72
C HIS A 42 5.95 0.22 -6.74
N LEU A 43 6.60 0.59 -5.64
CA LEU A 43 6.06 1.57 -4.71
C LEU A 43 5.91 2.95 -5.36
N LEU A 44 6.87 3.36 -6.20
CA LEU A 44 6.76 4.60 -6.98
C LEU A 44 5.60 4.56 -7.98
N ALA A 45 5.46 3.45 -8.72
CA ALA A 45 4.35 3.29 -9.66
C ALA A 45 2.97 3.29 -8.98
N ILE A 46 2.87 2.71 -7.78
CA ILE A 46 1.64 2.66 -6.98
C ILE A 46 1.35 4.03 -6.35
N ALA A 47 2.36 4.82 -5.98
CA ALA A 47 2.17 6.15 -5.41
C ALA A 47 1.78 7.21 -6.46
N GLY A 48 2.16 7.01 -7.73
CA GLY A 48 1.91 7.96 -8.82
C GLY A 48 0.53 7.86 -9.49
N ARG A 49 -0.41 7.12 -8.91
CA ARG A 49 -1.78 6.88 -9.45
C ARG A 49 -2.83 7.47 -8.52
#